data_AF-A0A3D3FEI6-F1
#
_entry.id   AF-A0A3D3FEI6-F1
#
_cell.length_a   1.000
_cell.length_b   1.000
_cell.length_c   1.000
_cell.angle_alpha   90.00
_cell.angle_beta   90.00
_cell.angle_gamma   90.00
#
_symmetry.space_group_name_H-M   'P 1'
#
loop_
_entity.id
_entity.type
_entity.pdbx_description
1 polymer ?
#
loop_
_entity_poly.entity_id
_entity_poly.type
_entity_poly.pdbx_seq_one_letter_code
_entity_poly.pdbx_strand_id
1 'polypeptide(L)' 'MLTEQKKQFIEFMMAADVLRFGDFVTKSGRDTPYFVNT' A
#
# COMPACT_ATOMS: atom_id res chain seq x y z
N MET A 1 17.51 -7.33 2.67
CA MET A 1 17.29 -6.07 3.43
C MET A 1 16.50 -5.09 2.59
N LEU A 2 15.68 -4.25 3.21
CA LEU A 2 14.98 -3.17 2.51
C LEU A 2 15.98 -2.04 2.21
N THR A 3 16.02 -1.55 0.98
CA THR A 3 16.88 -0.40 0.62
C THR A 3 16.20 0.90 1.06
N GLU A 4 16.99 1.94 1.31
CA GLU A 4 16.44 3.26 1.65
C GLU A 4 15.51 3.80 0.56
N GLN A 5 15.84 3.55 -0.72
CA GLN A 5 14.97 3.90 -1.85
C GLN A 5 13.59 3.24 -1.76
N LYS A 6 13.52 1.96 -1.33
CA LYS A 6 12.25 1.27 -1.17
C LYS A 6 11.44 1.81 0.01
N LYS A 7 12.09 2.23 1.10
CA LYS A 7 11.41 2.87 2.24
C LYS A 7 10.82 4.21 1.82
N GLN A 8 11.61 5.07 1.19
CA GLN A 8 11.19 6.38 0.71
C GLN A 8 10.01 6.28 -0.26
N PHE A 9 10.01 5.26 -1.13
CA PHE A 9 8.89 5.02 -2.03
C PHE A 9 7.61 4.65 -1.29
N ILE A 10 7.68 3.82 -0.25
CA ILE A 10 6.52 3.47 0.58
C ILE A 10 6.02 4.69 1.35
N GLU A 11 6.91 5.50 1.94
CA GLU A 11 6.57 6.76 2.61
C GLU A 11 5.89 7.74 1.66
N PHE A 12 6.40 7.88 0.43
CA PHE A 12 5.76 8.67 -0.62
C PHE A 12 4.35 8.18 -0.93
N MET A 13 4.14 6.87 -1.09
CA MET A 13 2.80 6.32 -1.37
C MET A 13 1.81 6.55 -0.23
N MET A 14 2.26 6.45 1.03
CA MET A 14 1.42 6.78 2.19
C MET A 14 1.09 8.28 2.22
N ALA A 15 2.09 9.15 1.98
CA ALA A 15 1.91 10.61 1.99
C ALA A 15 1.01 11.11 0.85
N ALA A 16 1.04 10.44 -0.30
CA ALA A 16 0.16 10.73 -1.44
C ALA A 16 -1.25 10.13 -1.28
N ASP A 17 -1.54 9.45 -0.16
CA ASP A 17 -2.82 8.80 0.13
C ASP A 17 -3.25 7.74 -0.92
N VAL A 18 -2.27 7.17 -1.62
CA VAL A 18 -2.48 6.09 -2.59
C VAL A 18 -2.28 4.71 -1.96
N LEU A 19 -1.52 4.59 -0.88
CA LEU A 19 -1.36 3.34 -0.12
C LEU A 19 -2.09 3.47 1.22
N ARG A 20 -3.05 2.57 1.48
CA ARG A 20 -3.80 2.52 2.74
C ARG A 20 -3.76 1.14 3.36
N PHE A 21 -3.70 1.09 4.69
CA PHE A 21 -3.76 -0.14 5.49
C PHE A 21 -5.10 -0.25 6.21
N GLY A 22 -5.60 -1.47 6.35
CA GLY A 22 -6.93 -1.77 6.87
C GLY A 22 -7.50 -3.05 6.24
N ASP A 23 -8.75 -3.38 6.55
CA ASP A 23 -9.40 -4.57 6.00
C ASP A 23 -10.10 -4.23 4.67
N PHE A 24 -9.62 -4.81 3.56
CA PHE A 24 -10.18 -4.59 2.23
C PHE A 24 -10.48 -5.91 1.53
N VAL A 25 -11.50 -5.90 0.66
CA VAL A 25 -11.81 -7.02 -0.24
C VAL A 25 -11.49 -6.59 -1.67
N THR A 26 -10.64 -7.35 -2.35
CA THR A 26 -10.28 -7.09 -3.75
C THR A 26 -11.42 -7.48 -4.70
N LYS A 27 -11.35 -7.05 -5.97
CA LYS A 27 -12.36 -7.39 -7.01
C LYS A 27 -12.51 -8.90 -7.24
N SER A 28 -11.51 -9.70 -6.92
CA SER A 28 -11.57 -11.17 -6.99
C SER A 28 -12.18 -11.83 -5.74
N GLY A 29 -12.56 -11.03 -4.74
CA GLY A 29 -13.12 -11.52 -3.48
C GLY A 29 -12.08 -11.91 -2.42
N ARG A 30 -10.78 -11.60 -2.62
CA ARG A 30 -9.74 -11.89 -1.62
C ARG A 30 -9.60 -10.74 -0.62
N ASP A 31 -9.54 -11.09 0.67
CA ASP A 31 -9.20 -10.17 1.74
C ASP A 31 -7.72 -9.76 1.67
N THR A 32 -7.43 -8.49 1.94
CA THR A 32 -6.07 -7.93 1.98
C THR A 32 -5.96 -6.85 3.07
N PRO A 33 -4.83 -6.79 3.80
CA PRO A 33 -4.62 -5.80 4.86
C PRO A 33 -4.19 -4.42 4.34
N TYR A 34 -4.09 -4.26 3.02
CA TYR A 34 -3.78 -2.99 2.36
C TYR A 34 -4.33 -2.96 0.94
N PHE A 35 -4.49 -1.75 0.41
CA PHE A 35 -4.70 -1.55 -1.03
C PHE A 35 -3.90 -0.36 -1.55
N VAL A 36 -3.62 -0.37 -2.85
CA VAL A 36 -2.99 0.73 -3.57
C VAL A 36 -3.99 1.28 -4.58
N ASN A 37 -4.29 2.58 -4.49
CA ASN A 37 -5.14 3.33 -5.42
C ASN A 37 -4.27 4.14 -6.37
N THR A 38 -4.07 3.66 -7.59
CA THR A 38 -3.34 4.39 -8.65
C THR A 38 -4.28 5.13 -9.58
#